data_AF-A0A2V9Z9Z9-F1
#
_entry.id   AF-A0A2V9Z9Z9-F1
#
_cell.length_a   1.000
_cell.length_b   1.000
_cell.length_c   1.000
_cell.angle_alpha   90.00
_cell.angle_beta   90.00
_cell.angle_gamma   90.00
#
_symmetry.space_group_name_H-M   'P 1'
#
loop_
_entity.id
_entity.type
_entity.pdbx_description
1 polymer ?
#
loop_
_entity_poly.entity_id
_entity_poly.type
_entity_poly.pdbx_seq_one_letter_code
_entity_poly.pdbx_strand_id
1 'polypeptide(L)'
;IATLHQKESARYDIYHLSSGTGSQTFRALTDSLAAVGNKRRPVFVPGLEKPFSSIVNTLANRKGSLGYGASLMKVFLPYLVWNTVFDNTRVTSELGRKPVPFSEYSYPLLKFSQENNFTYKYQDWPAAKVGGSAA
;
A
#
# COMPACT_ATOMS: atom_id res chain seq x y z
N ILE A 1 -11.57 -10.90 -0.05
CA ILE A 1 -12.36 -9.93 0.74
C ILE A 1 -13.85 -10.19 0.55
N ALA A 2 -14.37 -10.20 -0.68
CA ALA A 2 -15.77 -10.57 -0.97
C ALA A 2 -16.16 -11.92 -0.34
N THR A 3 -15.28 -12.92 -0.41
CA THR A 3 -15.48 -14.22 0.25
C THR A 3 -15.78 -14.09 1.75
N LEU A 4 -15.11 -13.21 2.50
CA LEU A 4 -15.40 -13.02 3.94
C LEU A 4 -16.76 -12.37 4.15
N HIS A 5 -17.11 -11.39 3.32
CA HIS A 5 -18.37 -10.64 3.43
C HIS A 5 -19.60 -11.47 3.04
N GLN A 6 -19.41 -12.52 2.23
CA GLN A 6 -20.47 -13.40 1.77
C GLN A 6 -20.66 -14.63 2.66
N LYS A 7 -19.84 -14.83 3.70
CA LYS A 7 -20.04 -15.95 4.62
C LYS A 7 -21.28 -15.71 5.48
N GLU A 8 -22.09 -16.75 5.64
CA GLU A 8 -23.23 -16.75 6.57
C GLU A 8 -22.76 -16.47 8.01
N SER A 9 -21.60 -16.99 8.39
CA SER A 9 -20.98 -16.75 9.68
C SER A 9 -19.47 -16.61 9.54
N ALA A 10 -18.97 -15.39 9.74
CA ALA A 10 -17.56 -15.09 9.85
C ALA A 10 -17.06 -15.51 11.24
N ARG A 11 -15.83 -16.05 11.34
CA ARG A 11 -15.29 -16.53 12.63
C ARG A 11 -14.90 -15.40 13.58
N TYR A 12 -14.64 -14.21 13.04
CA TYR A 12 -14.18 -13.04 13.79
C TYR A 12 -14.95 -11.79 13.36
N ASP A 13 -15.10 -10.85 14.28
CA ASP A 13 -15.77 -9.57 13.98
C ASP A 13 -14.86 -8.58 13.22
N ILE A 14 -13.54 -8.70 13.40
CA ILE A 14 -12.56 -7.77 12.84
C ILE A 14 -11.41 -8.54 12.18
N TYR A 15 -11.09 -8.15 10.95
CA TYR A 15 -9.97 -8.66 10.16
C TYR A 15 -9.04 -7.52 9.76
N HIS A 16 -7.74 -7.71 9.95
CA HIS A 16 -6.72 -6.86 9.32
C HIS A 16 -6.32 -7.47 7.98
N LEU A 17 -6.62 -6.76 6.88
CA LEU A 17 -6.35 -7.22 5.51
C LEU A 17 -4.91 -6.91 5.04
N SER A 18 -3.97 -6.89 5.99
CA SER A 18 -2.56 -6.58 5.73
C SER A 18 -1.78 -7.85 5.32
N SER A 19 -0.52 -7.67 4.93
CA SER A 19 0.42 -8.78 4.71
C SER A 19 1.02 -9.36 5.99
N GLY A 20 0.67 -8.83 7.17
CA GLY A 20 1.23 -9.28 8.45
C GLY A 20 2.74 -9.22 8.47
N THR A 21 3.37 -10.23 9.06
CA THR A 21 4.83 -10.39 9.07
C THR A 21 5.43 -10.62 7.68
N GLY A 22 4.60 -10.88 6.66
CA GLY A 22 5.01 -10.91 5.25
C GLY A 22 5.12 -9.53 4.60
N SER A 23 4.86 -8.44 5.34
CA SER A 23 4.99 -7.08 4.83
C SER A 23 6.44 -6.78 4.47
N GLN A 24 6.68 -6.32 3.24
CA GLN A 24 8.02 -6.00 2.76
C GLN A 24 8.49 -4.66 3.30
N THR A 25 9.79 -4.58 3.64
CA THR A 25 10.39 -3.33 4.11
C THR A 25 10.43 -2.29 2.99
N PHE A 26 10.52 -1.00 3.36
CA PHE A 26 10.66 0.09 2.39
C PHE A 26 11.88 -0.11 1.46
N ARG A 27 12.98 -0.65 1.99
CA ARG A 27 14.14 -1.05 1.19
C ARG A 27 13.80 -2.14 0.18
N ALA A 28 13.15 -3.23 0.59
CA ALA A 28 12.80 -4.32 -0.31
C ALA A 28 11.89 -3.85 -1.46
N LEU A 29 10.92 -2.98 -1.17
CA LEU A 29 10.04 -2.40 -2.18
C LEU A 29 10.78 -1.50 -3.16
N THR A 30 11.62 -0.60 -2.65
CA THR A 30 12.39 0.32 -3.51
C THR A 30 13.45 -0.39 -4.35
N ASP A 31 14.09 -1.43 -3.82
CA ASP A 31 15.02 -2.27 -4.57
C ASP A 31 14.29 -3.03 -5.70
N SER A 32 13.11 -3.58 -5.43
CA SER A 32 12.28 -4.24 -6.44
C SER A 32 11.86 -3.26 -7.55
N LEU A 33 11.41 -2.06 -7.19
CA LEU A 33 11.02 -1.04 -8.17
C LEU A 33 12.22 -0.54 -9.00
N ALA A 34 13.38 -0.36 -8.37
CA ALA A 34 14.60 0.06 -9.06
C ALA A 34 15.06 -1.01 -10.07
N ALA A 35 14.98 -2.29 -9.69
CA ALA A 35 15.35 -3.41 -10.55
C ALA A 35 14.47 -3.50 -11.80
N VAL A 36 13.15 -3.34 -11.65
CA VAL A 36 12.21 -3.44 -12.79
C VAL A 36 12.17 -2.15 -13.63
N GLY A 37 12.32 -0.99 -12.99
CA GLY A 37 12.26 0.32 -13.66
C GLY A 37 13.57 0.79 -14.30
N ASN A 38 14.63 -0.03 -14.28
CA ASN A 38 15.99 0.34 -14.70
C ASN A 38 16.48 1.67 -14.07
N LYS A 39 16.17 1.86 -12.77
CA LYS A 39 16.57 3.04 -12.00
C LYS A 39 17.67 2.70 -11.01
N ARG A 40 18.47 3.70 -10.63
CA ARG A 40 19.45 3.55 -9.56
C ARG A 40 18.73 3.21 -8.25
N ARG A 41 19.25 2.21 -7.53
CA ARG A 41 18.77 1.85 -6.18
C ARG A 41 18.97 3.02 -5.20
N PRO A 42 18.01 3.28 -4.29
CA PRO A 42 18.20 4.29 -3.26
C PRO A 42 19.31 3.93 -2.28
N VAL A 43 20.00 4.95 -1.78
CA VAL A 43 20.95 4.81 -0.68
C VAL A 43 20.25 5.25 0.61
N PHE A 44 20.29 4.39 1.62
CA PHE A 44 19.66 4.63 2.91
C PHE A 44 20.73 5.01 3.93
N VAL A 45 20.56 6.16 4.58
CA VAL A 45 21.52 6.71 5.55
C VAL A 45 20.81 6.94 6.88
N PRO A 46 20.73 5.92 7.77
CA PRO A 46 19.99 6.02 9.04
C PRO A 46 20.47 7.17 9.94
N GLY A 47 21.76 7.50 9.90
CA GLY A 47 22.34 8.60 10.66
C GLY A 47 21.74 9.99 10.33
N LEU A 48 21.04 10.13 9.20
CA LEU A 48 20.39 11.38 8.80
C LEU A 48 18.92 11.49 9.20
N GLU A 49 18.32 10.48 9.82
CA GLU A 49 16.90 10.50 10.18
C GLU A 49 16.55 11.67 11.12
N LYS A 50 17.32 11.85 12.20
CA LYS A 50 17.11 12.93 13.18
C LYS A 50 17.28 14.33 12.59
N PRO A 51 18.40 14.66 11.90
CA PRO A 51 18.54 15.99 11.31
C PRO A 51 17.48 16.25 10.23
N PHE A 52 17.13 15.24 9.42
CA PHE A 52 16.05 15.36 8.44
C PHE A 52 14.70 15.66 9.10
N SER A 53 14.35 14.91 10.15
CA SER A 53 13.11 15.12 10.93
C SER A 53 13.02 16.52 11.51
N SER A 54 14.13 17.06 12.02
CA SER A 54 14.18 18.43 12.55
C SER A 54 13.87 19.46 11.47
N ILE A 55 14.49 19.35 10.30
CA ILE A 55 14.24 20.23 9.16
C ILE A 55 12.77 20.17 8.73
N VAL A 56 12.23 18.96 8.57
CA VAL A 56 10.82 18.75 8.20
C VAL A 56 9.87 19.39 9.21
N ASN A 57 10.13 19.23 10.51
CA ASN A 57 9.33 19.85 11.57
C ASN A 57 9.35 21.37 11.52
N THR A 58 10.53 21.98 11.32
CA THR A 58 10.66 23.43 11.18
C THR A 58 9.93 23.95 9.94
N LEU A 59 10.08 23.26 8.81
CA LEU A 59 9.42 23.65 7.57
C LEU A 59 7.90 23.48 7.65
N ALA A 60 7.40 22.43 8.32
CA ALA A 60 5.97 22.18 8.48
C ALA A 60 5.23 23.33 9.20
N ASN A 61 5.93 24.10 10.04
CA ASN A 61 5.34 25.26 10.73
C ASN A 61 5.31 26.54 9.87
N ARG A 62 5.84 26.51 8.64
CA ARG A 62 5.82 27.66 7.73
C ARG A 62 4.51 27.73 6.95
N LYS A 63 4.11 28.94 6.55
CA LYS A 63 2.98 29.15 5.64
C LYS A 63 3.40 28.89 4.19
N GLY A 64 2.43 28.54 3.34
CA GLY A 64 2.63 28.32 1.91
C GLY A 64 2.91 26.87 1.51
N SER A 65 3.17 26.66 0.22
CA SER A 65 3.30 25.32 -0.40
C SER A 65 4.41 24.46 0.22
N LEU A 66 5.53 25.08 0.60
CA LEU A 66 6.65 24.37 1.24
C LEU A 66 6.26 23.82 2.62
N GLY A 67 5.52 24.61 3.41
CA GLY A 67 5.03 24.16 4.71
C GLY A 67 3.98 23.07 4.60
N TYR A 68 3.13 23.12 3.57
CA TYR A 68 2.18 22.05 3.27
C TYR A 68 2.90 20.74 2.93
N GLY A 69 3.87 20.76 2.02
CA GLY A 69 4.65 19.57 1.66
C GLY A 69 5.43 18.99 2.85
N ALA A 70 6.04 19.86 3.67
CA ALA A 70 6.73 19.44 4.88
C ALA A 70 5.77 18.85 5.94
N SER A 71 4.54 19.38 6.06
CA SER A 71 3.52 18.81 6.94
C SER A 71 3.11 17.40 6.52
N LEU A 72 2.98 17.17 5.20
CA LEU A 72 2.71 15.84 4.65
C LEU A 72 3.87 14.88 4.98
N MET A 73 5.11 15.28 4.69
CA MET A 73 6.29 14.49 5.02
C MET A 73 6.39 14.19 6.51
N LYS A 74 6.10 15.17 7.39
CA LYS A 74 6.12 15.00 8.84
C LYS A 74 5.25 13.84 9.31
N VAL A 75 4.05 13.72 8.73
CA VAL A 75 3.10 12.65 9.08
C VAL A 75 3.52 11.30 8.49
N PHE A 76 4.09 11.29 7.29
CA PHE A 76 4.49 10.05 6.62
C PHE A 76 5.86 9.52 7.04
N LEU A 77 6.75 10.36 7.58
CA LEU A 77 8.12 9.98 7.91
C LEU A 77 8.19 8.74 8.84
N PRO A 78 7.39 8.63 9.92
CA PRO A 78 7.36 7.42 10.75
C PRO A 78 7.03 6.14 9.97
N TYR A 79 6.15 6.21 8.97
CA TYR A 79 5.77 5.05 8.14
C TYR A 79 6.87 4.61 7.17
N LEU A 80 7.85 5.47 6.88
CA LEU A 80 9.01 5.12 6.06
C LEU A 80 10.13 4.49 6.87
N VAL A 81 10.30 4.93 8.13
CA VAL A 81 11.42 4.50 8.99
C VAL A 81 11.06 3.34 9.91
N TRP A 82 9.78 3.16 10.24
CA TRP A 82 9.30 2.06 11.07
C TRP A 82 8.52 1.02 10.26
N ASN A 83 8.77 -0.25 10.57
CA ASN A 83 7.99 -1.35 10.01
C ASN A 83 6.69 -1.50 10.81
N THR A 84 5.65 -0.80 10.39
CA THR A 84 4.31 -0.99 10.95
C THR A 84 3.72 -2.29 10.42
N VAL A 85 3.61 -3.29 11.29
CA VAL A 85 3.08 -4.62 10.95
C VAL A 85 1.76 -4.82 11.71
N PHE A 86 0.68 -5.08 10.97
CA PHE A 86 -0.62 -5.42 11.54
C PHE A 86 -0.80 -6.93 11.55
N ASP A 87 -1.19 -7.53 12.68
CA ASP A 87 -1.47 -8.97 12.75
C ASP A 87 -2.60 -9.38 11.80
N ASN A 88 -2.30 -10.28 10.86
CA ASN A 88 -3.25 -10.79 9.87
C ASN A 88 -3.66 -12.25 10.12
N THR A 89 -3.33 -12.82 11.28
CA THR A 89 -3.58 -14.23 11.60
C THR A 89 -5.04 -14.62 11.37
N ARG A 90 -5.98 -13.75 11.76
CA ARG A 90 -7.43 -13.97 11.61
C ARG A 90 -7.86 -14.16 10.15
N VAL A 91 -7.37 -13.30 9.24
CA VAL A 91 -7.75 -13.39 7.83
C VAL A 91 -7.07 -14.57 7.13
N THR A 92 -5.80 -14.83 7.45
CA THR A 92 -5.05 -15.90 6.79
C THR A 92 -5.50 -17.29 7.26
N SER A 93 -5.85 -17.44 8.54
CA SER A 93 -6.35 -18.72 9.07
C SER A 93 -7.74 -19.04 8.53
N GLU A 94 -8.59 -18.03 8.37
CA GLU A 94 -9.96 -18.23 7.89
C GLU A 94 -10.05 -18.43 6.38
N LEU A 95 -9.23 -17.74 5.59
CA LEU A 95 -9.23 -17.89 4.13
C LEU A 95 -8.28 -19.00 3.65
N GLY A 96 -7.42 -19.54 4.52
CA GLY A 96 -6.45 -20.58 4.16
C GLY A 96 -5.37 -20.11 3.17
N ARG A 97 -5.20 -18.79 3.00
CA ARG A 97 -4.23 -18.21 2.04
C ARG A 97 -3.60 -16.94 2.58
N LYS A 98 -2.40 -16.63 2.06
CA LYS A 98 -1.64 -15.43 2.39
C LYS A 98 -1.75 -14.39 1.25
N PRO A 99 -1.68 -13.08 1.55
CA PRO A 99 -1.58 -12.06 0.52
C PRO A 99 -0.33 -12.25 -0.34
N VAL A 100 -0.46 -11.91 -1.63
CA VAL A 100 0.69 -11.85 -2.56
C VAL A 100 1.60 -10.68 -2.13
N PRO A 101 2.92 -10.85 -2.10
CA PRO A 101 3.86 -9.76 -1.82
C PRO A 101 3.65 -8.54 -2.74
N PHE A 102 3.66 -7.34 -2.18
CA PHE A 102 3.41 -6.11 -2.95
C PHE A 102 4.38 -5.92 -4.11
N SER A 103 5.65 -6.29 -3.93
CA SER A 103 6.67 -6.24 -4.98
C SER A 103 6.28 -6.95 -6.27
N GLU A 104 5.50 -8.03 -6.21
CA GLU A 104 5.10 -8.81 -7.39
C GLU A 104 4.15 -8.07 -8.32
N TYR A 105 3.35 -7.13 -7.79
CA TYR A 105 2.36 -6.39 -8.58
C TYR A 105 2.53 -4.87 -8.56
N SER A 106 3.43 -4.33 -7.72
CA SER A 106 3.64 -2.88 -7.55
C SER A 106 4.07 -2.16 -8.84
N TYR A 107 5.01 -2.72 -9.61
CA TYR A 107 5.47 -2.09 -10.85
C TYR A 107 4.44 -2.16 -11.98
N PRO A 108 3.83 -3.33 -12.29
CA PRO A 108 2.71 -3.38 -13.23
C PRO A 108 1.58 -2.42 -12.88
N LEU A 109 1.26 -2.29 -11.58
CA LEU A 109 0.26 -1.34 -11.10
C LEU A 109 0.69 0.11 -11.37
N LEU A 110 1.93 0.48 -11.05
CA LEU A 110 2.47 1.81 -11.33
C LEU A 110 2.41 2.13 -12.83
N LYS A 111 2.85 1.19 -13.67
CA LYS A 111 2.81 1.33 -15.13
C LYS A 111 1.37 1.55 -15.61
N PHE A 112 0.44 0.70 -15.18
CA PHE A 112 -0.98 0.86 -15.50
C PHE A 112 -1.51 2.23 -15.07
N SER A 113 -1.20 2.67 -13.85
CA SER A 113 -1.62 3.97 -13.34
C SER A 113 -1.06 5.11 -14.19
N GLN A 114 0.21 5.07 -14.57
CA GLN A 114 0.84 6.11 -15.39
C GLN A 114 0.26 6.14 -16.82
N GLU A 115 0.12 4.98 -17.46
CA GLU A 115 -0.44 4.85 -18.81
C GLU A 115 -1.90 5.31 -18.88
N ASN A 116 -2.64 5.23 -17.77
CA ASN A 116 -4.02 5.67 -17.67
C ASN A 116 -4.20 7.02 -16.95
N ASN A 117 -3.12 7.81 -16.77
CA ASN A 117 -3.17 9.12 -16.10
C ASN A 117 -3.88 9.09 -14.74
N PHE A 118 -3.61 8.05 -13.95
CA PHE A 118 -4.23 7.77 -12.66
C PHE A 118 -5.77 7.76 -12.70
N THR A 119 -6.35 7.48 -13.87
CA THR A 119 -7.80 7.43 -14.09
C THR A 119 -8.20 5.99 -14.39
N TYR A 120 -9.12 5.44 -13.59
CA TYR A 120 -9.72 4.14 -13.88
C TYR A 120 -10.91 4.34 -14.83
N LYS A 121 -10.80 3.81 -16.05
CA LYS A 121 -11.92 3.81 -17.01
C LYS A 121 -12.93 2.76 -16.59
N TYR A 122 -13.76 3.13 -15.62
CA TYR A 122 -14.85 2.28 -15.17
C TYR A 122 -15.76 1.92 -16.35
N GLN A 123 -16.05 0.64 -16.47
CA GLN A 123 -17.06 0.12 -17.36
C GLN A 123 -18.18 -0.40 -16.48
N ASP A 124 -19.42 -0.04 -16.83
CA ASP A 124 -20.58 -0.59 -16.14
C ASP A 124 -20.55 -2.11 -16.20
N TRP A 125 -21.08 -2.70 -15.12
CA TRP A 125 -21.34 -4.13 -15.14
C TRP A 125 -22.21 -4.44 -16.37
N PRO A 126 -21.84 -5.45 -17.18
CA PRO A 126 -22.63 -5.77 -18.36
C PRO A 126 -24.06 -6.04 -17.90
N ALA A 127 -25.00 -5.22 -18.38
CA ALA A 127 -26.42 -5.44 -18.12
C ALA A 127 -26.71 -6.87 -18.56
N ALA A 128 -27.11 -7.72 -17.61
CA ALA A 128 -27.43 -9.11 -17.89
C ALA A 128 -28.45 -9.12 -19.03
N LYS A 129 -28.03 -9.58 -20.21
CA LYS A 129 -28.99 -10.05 -21.19
C LYS A 129 -29.74 -11.17 -20.48
N VAL A 130 -30.99 -10.89 -20.15
CA VAL A 130 -32.06 -11.81 -19.74
C VAL A 130 -31.67 -13.30 -19.88
N GLY A 131 -31.62 -14.02 -18.76
CA GLY A 131 -31.64 -15.49 -18.76
C GLY A 131 -30.34 -16.19 -18.39
N GLY A 132 -29.99 -16.19 -17.11
CA GLY A 132 -29.01 -17.11 -16.54
C GLY A 132 -29.29 -17.27 -15.06
N SER A 133 -30.18 -18.20 -14.72
CA SER A 133 -30.57 -18.50 -13.34
C SER A 133 -29.34 -18.98 -12.56
N ALA A 134 -28.93 -18.21 -11.56
CA ALA A 134 -28.08 -18.70 -10.48
C ALA A 134 -29.03 -19.10 -9.35
N ALA A 135 -29.31 -20.40 -9.28
CA ALA A 135 -29.80 -21.08 -8.09
C ALA A 135 -28.60 -21.53 -7.24
#